data_AF-A0A7X7L849-F1
#
_entry.id   AF-A0A7X7L849-F1
#
_cell.length_a   1.000
_cell.length_b   1.000
_cell.length_c   1.000
_cell.angle_alpha   90.00
_cell.angle_beta   90.00
_cell.angle_gamma   90.00
#
_symmetry.space_group_name_H-M   'P 1'
#
loop_
_entity.id
_entity.type
_entity.pdbx_description
1 polymer ?
#
loop_
_entity_poly.entity_id
_entity_poly.type
_entity_poly.pdbx_seq_one_letter_code
_entity_poly.pdbx_strand_id
1 'polypeptide(L)'
;MNRDNFIKQTTEQLTKMNVPYKVQDGTDISISATFKNKDDDSEDILYTAFFFLNPADNKVYAYQKALAGQNDVSNDPSFVNMNVKRNDDDSLVPIGLILGSIAGIAVSLGFVFQKTDNQQMAVYPKGYIPASVGAAAQGTAFCTSCGAKMPIGTRFCTNCELIHKLLQ
;
A
#
# COMPACT_ATOMS: atom_id res chain seq x y z
N MET A 1 -11.17 -2.52 -19.20
CA MET A 1 -9.96 -2.26 -20.01
C MET A 1 -8.89 -1.44 -19.29
N ASN A 2 -9.22 -0.39 -18.52
CA ASN A 2 -8.18 0.49 -17.96
C ASN A 2 -7.43 -0.07 -16.72
N ARG A 3 -8.07 -0.96 -15.93
CA ARG A 3 -7.44 -1.57 -14.73
C ARG A 3 -6.29 -2.50 -15.07
N ASP A 4 -6.50 -3.46 -15.98
CA ASP A 4 -5.45 -4.41 -16.37
C ASP A 4 -4.28 -3.72 -17.06
N ASN A 5 -4.56 -2.68 -17.87
CA ASN A 5 -3.52 -1.84 -18.47
C ASN A 5 -2.72 -1.06 -17.42
N PHE A 6 -3.38 -0.50 -16.40
CA PHE A 6 -2.69 0.15 -15.29
C PHE A 6 -1.79 -0.82 -14.53
N ILE A 7 -2.30 -2.01 -14.18
CA ILE A 7 -1.53 -3.04 -13.50
C ILE A 7 -0.32 -3.42 -14.36
N LYS A 8 -0.53 -3.76 -15.63
CA LYS A 8 0.54 -4.15 -16.56
C LYS A 8 1.63 -3.09 -16.70
N GLN A 9 1.28 -1.85 -17.02
CA GLN A 9 2.28 -0.79 -17.22
C GLN A 9 3.04 -0.50 -15.92
N THR A 10 2.35 -0.53 -14.79
CA THR A 10 2.97 -0.29 -13.49
C THR A 10 3.95 -1.40 -13.12
N THR A 11 3.58 -2.67 -13.30
CA THR A 11 4.47 -3.80 -12.99
C THR A 11 5.67 -3.86 -13.93
N GLU A 12 5.50 -3.55 -15.21
CA GLU A 12 6.60 -3.40 -16.17
C GLU A 12 7.58 -2.30 -15.72
N GLN A 13 7.06 -1.16 -15.26
CA GLN A 13 7.89 -0.05 -14.79
C GLN A 13 8.62 -0.38 -13.47
N LEU A 14 7.94 -1.02 -12.51
CA LEU A 14 8.55 -1.47 -11.26
C LEU A 14 9.64 -2.52 -11.50
N THR A 15 9.42 -3.44 -12.45
CA THR A 15 10.43 -4.42 -12.88
C THR A 15 11.66 -3.73 -13.46
N LYS A 16 11.50 -2.73 -14.36
CA LYS A 16 12.62 -1.94 -14.89
C LYS A 16 13.37 -1.17 -13.80
N MET A 17 12.65 -0.73 -12.79
CA MET A 17 13.23 -0.05 -11.63
C MET A 17 13.85 -1.02 -10.61
N ASN A 18 13.71 -2.35 -10.79
CA ASN A 18 14.13 -3.37 -9.83
C ASN A 18 13.51 -3.16 -8.43
N VAL A 19 12.23 -2.76 -8.40
CA VAL A 19 11.46 -2.58 -7.16
C VAL A 19 10.56 -3.80 -6.98
N PRO A 20 10.65 -4.53 -5.85
CA PRO A 20 9.80 -5.70 -5.63
C PRO A 20 8.34 -5.27 -5.41
N TYR A 21 7.41 -6.04 -5.95
CA TYR A 21 5.98 -5.77 -5.86
C TYR A 21 5.17 -7.06 -5.80
N LYS A 22 3.90 -6.93 -5.39
CA LYS A 22 2.88 -7.96 -5.51
C LYS A 22 1.63 -7.38 -6.18
N VAL A 23 0.87 -8.25 -6.84
CA VAL A 23 -0.41 -7.94 -7.48
C VAL A 23 -1.51 -8.73 -6.77
N GLN A 24 -2.68 -8.12 -6.56
CA GLN A 24 -3.87 -8.76 -5.97
C GLN A 24 -3.69 -9.33 -4.53
N ASP A 25 -2.84 -8.71 -3.71
CA ASP A 25 -2.67 -9.02 -2.27
C ASP A 25 -3.56 -8.10 -1.42
N GLY A 26 -4.87 -8.12 -1.67
CA GLY A 26 -5.83 -7.17 -1.06
C GLY A 26 -5.74 -5.72 -1.57
N THR A 27 -4.87 -5.47 -2.56
CA THR A 27 -4.66 -4.20 -3.26
C THR A 27 -4.49 -4.48 -4.76
N ASP A 28 -4.52 -3.46 -5.63
CA ASP A 28 -4.13 -3.70 -7.04
C ASP A 28 -2.66 -4.01 -7.14
N ILE A 29 -1.84 -3.19 -6.46
CA ILE A 29 -0.39 -3.31 -6.43
C ILE A 29 0.08 -2.92 -5.03
N SER A 30 0.96 -3.74 -4.45
CA SER A 30 1.65 -3.43 -3.20
C SER A 30 3.15 -3.50 -3.39
N ILE A 31 3.86 -2.57 -2.77
CA ILE A 31 5.33 -2.54 -2.68
C ILE A 31 5.68 -2.66 -1.20
N SER A 32 6.62 -3.56 -0.90
CA SER A 32 7.25 -3.67 0.41
C SER A 32 8.72 -3.99 0.15
N ALA A 33 9.60 -3.03 0.44
CA ALA A 33 11.02 -3.13 0.12
C ALA A 33 11.85 -2.42 1.19
N THR A 34 13.09 -2.89 1.37
CA THR A 34 14.12 -2.15 2.11
C THR A 34 15.10 -1.60 1.10
N PHE A 35 15.38 -0.31 1.16
CA PHE A 35 16.37 0.33 0.32
C PHE A 35 17.52 0.85 1.16
N LYS A 36 18.76 0.57 0.74
CA LYS A 36 19.94 1.12 1.40
C LYS A 36 20.06 2.61 1.12
N ASN A 37 20.43 3.37 2.13
CA ASN A 37 20.77 4.77 1.91
C ASN A 37 22.04 4.87 1.05
N LYS A 38 22.22 6.00 0.35
CA LYS A 38 23.48 6.28 -0.35
C LYS A 38 24.67 6.40 0.62
N ASP A 39 24.40 6.90 1.84
CA ASP A 39 25.38 7.00 2.92
C ASP A 39 25.31 5.71 3.73
N ASP A 40 26.37 4.91 3.67
CA ASP A 40 26.41 3.58 4.29
C ASP A 40 26.34 3.63 5.84
N ASP A 41 26.59 4.81 6.43
CA ASP A 41 26.42 5.07 7.87
C ASP A 41 24.98 5.47 8.26
N SER A 42 24.08 5.65 7.28
CA SER A 42 22.69 6.01 7.52
C SER A 42 21.79 4.79 7.56
N GLU A 43 20.68 4.92 8.30
CA GLU A 43 19.67 3.87 8.39
C GLU A 43 19.06 3.52 7.02
N ASP A 44 18.82 2.24 6.80
CA ASP A 44 18.06 1.72 5.67
C ASP A 44 16.62 2.25 5.71
N ILE A 45 16.04 2.39 4.52
CA ILE A 45 14.68 2.87 4.34
C ILE A 45 13.74 1.68 4.13
N LEU A 46 12.92 1.38 5.13
CA LEU A 46 11.80 0.47 4.98
C LEU A 46 10.65 1.20 4.29
N TYR A 47 10.36 0.79 3.07
CA TYR A 47 9.38 1.41 2.18
C TYR A 47 8.16 0.51 1.97
N THR A 48 6.97 1.07 2.16
CA THR A 48 5.69 0.42 1.88
C THR A 48 4.82 1.34 1.05
N ALA A 49 4.21 0.81 -0.02
CA ALA A 49 3.20 1.53 -0.77
C ALA A 49 2.07 0.62 -1.25
N PHE A 50 0.86 1.13 -1.26
CA PHE A 50 -0.33 0.42 -1.73
C PHE A 50 -1.07 1.26 -2.75
N PHE A 51 -1.50 0.64 -3.83
CA PHE A 51 -2.22 1.29 -4.92
C PHE A 51 -3.58 0.63 -5.13
N PHE A 52 -4.60 1.45 -5.26
CA PHE A 52 -5.99 1.04 -5.47
C PHE A 52 -6.57 1.86 -6.62
N LEU A 53 -6.80 1.20 -7.74
CA LEU A 53 -7.50 1.79 -8.86
C LEU A 53 -9.00 1.63 -8.62
N ASN A 54 -9.71 2.75 -8.59
CA ASN A 54 -11.14 2.80 -8.59
C ASN A 54 -11.66 3.36 -9.93
N PRO A 55 -12.24 2.51 -10.79
CA PRO A 55 -12.80 2.97 -12.05
C PRO A 55 -14.03 3.87 -11.87
N ALA A 56 -14.77 3.72 -10.76
CA ALA A 56 -16.05 4.41 -10.57
C ALA A 56 -15.89 5.92 -10.32
N ASP A 57 -14.79 6.33 -9.69
CA ASP A 57 -14.43 7.74 -9.46
C ASP A 57 -13.23 8.20 -10.30
N ASN A 58 -12.79 7.36 -11.24
CA ASN A 58 -11.65 7.59 -12.12
C ASN A 58 -10.35 7.97 -11.37
N LYS A 59 -10.07 7.29 -10.26
CA LYS A 59 -8.91 7.57 -9.42
C LYS A 59 -8.02 6.36 -9.19
N VAL A 60 -6.73 6.64 -9.00
CA VAL A 60 -5.78 5.74 -8.35
C VAL A 60 -5.43 6.32 -7.00
N TYR A 61 -5.89 5.67 -5.95
CA TYR A 61 -5.49 6.01 -4.58
C TYR A 61 -4.17 5.34 -4.24
N ALA A 62 -3.28 6.10 -3.61
CA ALA A 62 -1.99 5.61 -3.17
C ALA A 62 -1.77 5.90 -1.69
N TYR A 63 -1.38 4.88 -0.95
CA TYR A 63 -0.79 5.04 0.38
C TYR A 63 0.71 4.79 0.27
N GLN A 64 1.50 5.58 1.00
CA GLN A 64 2.95 5.44 1.05
C GLN A 64 3.40 5.65 2.50
N LYS A 65 4.28 4.78 2.97
CA LYS A 65 4.99 4.92 4.23
C LYS A 65 6.46 4.58 4.07
N ALA A 66 7.32 5.37 4.69
CA ALA A 66 8.76 5.15 4.72
C ALA A 66 9.28 5.35 6.15
N LEU A 67 10.07 4.40 6.63
CA LEU A 67 10.74 4.46 7.92
C LEU A 67 12.26 4.44 7.72
N ALA A 68 12.96 5.38 8.36
CA ALA A 68 14.41 5.35 8.52
C ALA A 68 14.71 4.92 9.97
N GLY A 69 15.11 3.67 10.16
CA GLY A 69 15.11 3.04 11.47
C GLY A 69 13.69 3.02 12.07
N GLN A 70 13.48 3.77 13.16
CA GLN A 70 12.15 3.92 13.80
C GLN A 70 11.43 5.22 13.40
N ASN A 71 12.09 6.12 12.67
CA ASN A 71 11.55 7.44 12.36
C ASN A 71 10.69 7.39 11.09
N ASP A 72 9.46 7.89 11.17
CA ASP A 72 8.59 8.06 10.00
C ASP A 72 9.05 9.26 9.17
N VAL A 73 9.52 8.99 7.95
CA VAL A 73 10.06 9.99 7.02
C VAL A 73 9.14 10.21 5.82
N SER A 74 7.94 9.62 5.82
CA SER A 74 7.01 9.60 4.67
C SER A 74 6.59 10.98 4.17
N ASN A 75 6.60 11.97 5.07
CA ASN A 75 6.17 13.35 4.85
C ASN A 75 7.32 14.35 4.93
N ASP A 76 8.55 13.89 5.11
CA ASP A 76 9.72 14.75 5.06
C ASP A 76 9.90 15.28 3.62
N PRO A 77 9.99 16.60 3.39
CA PRO A 77 10.20 17.15 2.05
C PRO A 77 11.45 16.61 1.34
N SER A 78 12.47 16.22 2.11
CA SER A 78 13.71 15.65 1.58
C SER A 78 13.56 14.19 1.12
N PHE A 79 12.55 13.48 1.62
CA PHE A 79 12.32 12.07 1.32
C PHE A 79 12.20 11.80 -0.18
N VAL A 80 11.47 12.65 -0.92
CA VAL A 80 11.25 12.47 -2.38
C VAL A 80 12.57 12.48 -3.15
N ASN A 81 13.56 13.23 -2.67
CA ASN A 81 14.88 13.38 -3.30
C ASN A 81 15.94 12.47 -2.67
N MET A 82 15.56 11.62 -1.71
CA MET A 82 16.49 10.70 -1.07
C MET A 82 16.93 9.63 -2.06
N ASN A 83 18.23 9.64 -2.37
CA ASN A 83 18.84 8.63 -3.23
C ASN A 83 19.06 7.35 -2.45
N VAL A 84 18.56 6.25 -2.98
CA VAL A 84 18.70 4.92 -2.40
C VAL A 84 19.35 3.96 -3.38
N LYS A 85 20.13 3.02 -2.87
CA LYS A 85 20.76 1.95 -3.67
C LYS A 85 19.74 0.83 -3.91
N ARG A 86 19.75 0.26 -5.11
CA ARG A 86 18.89 -0.85 -5.49
C ARG A 86 19.65 -2.17 -5.36
N ASN A 87 19.33 -2.97 -4.35
CA ASN A 87 20.05 -4.24 -4.10
C ASN A 87 21.58 -4.03 -4.09
N ASP A 88 22.34 -4.99 -4.63
CA ASP A 88 23.81 -4.98 -4.72
C ASP A 88 24.36 -4.15 -5.90
N ASP A 89 23.51 -3.39 -6.61
CA ASP A 89 23.93 -2.46 -7.66
C ASP A 89 24.05 -1.05 -7.05
N ASP A 90 25.24 -0.45 -7.15
CA ASP A 90 25.55 0.92 -6.68
C ASP A 90 24.75 2.03 -7.39
N SER A 91 23.90 1.66 -8.35
CA SER A 91 22.94 2.55 -9.01
C SER A 91 21.99 3.22 -8.01
N LEU A 92 22.14 4.53 -7.88
CA LEU A 92 21.28 5.39 -7.07
C LEU A 92 20.00 5.78 -7.80
N VAL A 93 18.87 5.70 -7.11
CA VAL A 93 17.59 6.26 -7.57
C VAL A 93 16.95 7.08 -6.45
N PRO A 94 16.42 8.28 -6.76
CA PRO A 94 15.55 8.98 -5.84
C PRO A 94 14.31 8.13 -5.54
N ILE A 95 14.05 7.84 -4.27
CA ILE A 95 12.92 7.00 -3.85
C ILE A 95 11.57 7.59 -4.28
N GLY A 96 11.49 8.92 -4.42
CA GLY A 96 10.33 9.62 -4.97
C GLY A 96 9.98 9.22 -6.40
N LEU A 97 10.93 8.71 -7.19
CA LEU A 97 10.66 8.25 -8.56
C LEU A 97 9.73 7.04 -8.61
N ILE A 98 9.70 6.21 -7.56
CA ILE A 98 8.80 5.05 -7.51
C ILE A 98 7.35 5.54 -7.57
N LEU A 99 6.98 6.43 -6.64
CA LEU A 99 5.61 6.97 -6.60
C LEU A 99 5.33 7.85 -7.81
N GLY A 100 6.29 8.69 -8.21
CA GLY A 100 6.16 9.57 -9.37
C GLY A 100 5.91 8.82 -10.69
N SER A 101 6.61 7.70 -10.90
CA SER A 101 6.42 6.86 -12.10
C SER A 101 5.03 6.27 -12.16
N ILE A 102 4.51 5.78 -11.03
CA ILE A 102 3.16 5.19 -10.95
C ILE A 102 2.09 6.26 -11.13
N ALA A 103 2.29 7.45 -10.54
CA ALA A 103 1.41 8.59 -10.75
C ALA A 103 1.35 9.01 -12.23
N GLY A 104 2.49 9.04 -12.92
CA GLY A 104 2.56 9.31 -14.35
C GLY A 104 1.79 8.29 -15.20
N ILE A 105 1.89 7.00 -14.87
CA ILE A 105 1.14 5.92 -15.55
C ILE A 105 -0.36 6.06 -15.29
N ALA A 106 -0.78 6.38 -14.06
CA ALA A 106 -2.18 6.62 -13.75
C ALA A 106 -2.75 7.76 -14.61
N VAL A 107 -2.04 8.89 -14.68
CA VAL A 107 -2.46 10.07 -15.45
C VAL A 107 -2.46 9.79 -16.96
N SER A 108 -1.47 9.06 -17.49
CA SER A 108 -1.42 8.73 -18.92
C SER A 108 -2.58 7.83 -19.38
N LEU A 109 -3.12 7.03 -18.46
CA LEU A 109 -4.31 6.20 -18.67
C LEU A 109 -5.62 6.92 -18.37
N GLY A 110 -5.57 8.21 -18.04
CA GLY A 110 -6.73 9.07 -17.82
C GLY A 110 -7.25 9.09 -16.38
N PHE A 111 -6.54 8.49 -15.42
CA PHE A 111 -6.93 8.51 -14.01
C PHE A 111 -6.35 9.71 -13.26
N VAL A 112 -7.06 10.14 -12.22
CA VAL A 112 -6.52 11.09 -11.24
C VAL A 112 -5.73 10.31 -10.18
N PHE A 113 -4.46 10.65 -9.98
CA PHE A 113 -3.65 10.06 -8.92
C PHE A 113 -3.84 10.82 -7.61
N GLN A 114 -4.12 10.10 -6.52
CA GLN A 114 -4.38 10.69 -5.21
C GLN A 114 -3.59 9.97 -4.11
N LYS A 115 -2.47 10.58 -3.66
CA LYS A 115 -1.75 10.13 -2.46
C LYS A 115 -2.56 10.46 -1.19
N THR A 116 -2.51 9.56 -0.21
CA THR A 116 -3.02 9.76 1.14
C THR A 116 -2.09 9.10 2.15
N ASP A 117 -1.93 9.72 3.32
CA ASP A 117 -1.12 9.17 4.41
C ASP A 117 -1.98 8.26 5.31
N ASN A 118 -3.27 8.15 5.04
CA ASN A 118 -4.18 7.22 5.70
C ASN A 118 -4.43 6.01 4.79
N GLN A 119 -3.90 4.85 5.16
CA GLN A 119 -4.06 3.60 4.42
C GLN A 119 -5.54 3.23 4.22
N GLN A 120 -6.39 3.44 5.23
CA GLN A 120 -7.81 3.11 5.12
C GLN A 120 -8.51 4.00 4.07
N MET A 121 -8.09 5.25 3.95
CA MET A 121 -8.59 6.16 2.90
C MET A 121 -8.04 5.82 1.50
N ALA A 122 -6.90 5.13 1.41
CA ALA A 122 -6.41 4.63 0.12
C ALA A 122 -7.18 3.39 -0.33
N VAL A 123 -7.48 2.49 0.61
CA VAL A 123 -8.25 1.28 0.36
C VAL A 123 -9.71 1.62 -0.01
N TYR A 124 -10.24 2.73 0.53
CA TYR A 124 -11.65 3.08 0.46
C TYR A 124 -11.90 4.55 0.04
N PRO A 125 -12.47 4.79 -1.17
CA PRO A 125 -12.83 6.11 -1.68
C PRO A 125 -13.83 6.88 -0.80
N LYS A 126 -13.93 8.20 -1.01
CA LYS A 126 -14.97 9.04 -0.39
C LYS A 126 -16.37 8.50 -0.75
N GLY A 127 -17.12 8.05 0.26
CA GLY A 127 -18.45 7.43 0.11
C GLY A 127 -18.46 5.90 0.16
N TYR A 128 -17.30 5.25 0.19
CA TYR A 128 -17.20 3.84 0.53
C TYR A 128 -17.29 3.68 2.07
N ILE A 129 -18.36 3.04 2.54
CA ILE A 129 -18.50 2.58 3.92
C ILE A 129 -18.02 1.12 3.92
N PRO A 130 -16.86 0.78 4.51
CA PRO A 130 -16.51 -0.62 4.71
C PRO A 130 -17.63 -1.26 5.52
N ALA A 131 -18.00 -2.51 5.19
CA ALA A 131 -19.06 -3.22 5.90
C ALA A 131 -18.84 -3.30 7.44
N SER A 132 -17.62 -3.00 7.92
CA SER A 132 -17.25 -2.88 9.33
C SER A 132 -17.53 -1.52 9.99
N VAL A 133 -17.93 -0.48 9.24
CA VAL A 133 -18.15 0.88 9.79
C VAL A 133 -19.59 1.38 9.57
N GLY A 134 -20.40 0.63 8.82
CA GLY A 134 -21.82 0.92 8.58
C GLY A 134 -22.80 0.13 9.45
N ALA A 135 -22.32 -0.68 10.39
CA ALA A 135 -23.16 -1.54 11.20
C ALA A 135 -23.06 -1.23 12.70
N ALA A 136 -23.44 -0.01 13.07
CA ALA A 136 -24.30 0.16 14.24
C ALA A 136 -25.74 -0.30 13.88
N ALA A 137 -25.85 -1.53 13.37
CA ALA A 137 -27.07 -2.29 13.16
C ALA A 137 -26.65 -3.71 12.73
N GLN A 138 -26.44 -4.59 13.72
CA GLN A 138 -26.38 -6.05 13.58
C GLN A 138 -25.08 -6.61 12.96
N GLY A 139 -24.01 -6.62 13.77
CA GLY A 139 -22.65 -6.92 13.35
C GLY A 139 -22.25 -8.40 13.26
N THR A 140 -21.57 -8.75 12.17
CA THR A 140 -20.78 -9.98 12.01
C THR A 140 -19.30 -9.61 11.87
N ALA A 141 -18.43 -10.17 12.72
CA ALA A 141 -16.98 -10.08 12.67
C ALA A 141 -16.36 -11.07 11.68
N PHE A 142 -15.06 -10.95 11.40
CA PHE A 142 -14.30 -11.93 10.63
C PHE A 142 -13.05 -12.33 11.40
N CYS A 143 -12.68 -13.61 11.33
CA CYS A 143 -11.46 -14.11 11.95
C CYS A 143 -10.24 -13.55 11.22
N THR A 144 -9.34 -12.90 11.95
CA THR A 144 -8.10 -12.31 11.41
C THR A 144 -7.06 -13.35 10.99
N SER A 145 -7.22 -14.61 11.41
CA SER A 145 -6.33 -15.71 11.01
C SER A 145 -6.80 -16.46 9.76
N CYS A 146 -8.10 -16.62 9.53
CA CYS A 146 -8.61 -17.45 8.43
C CYS A 146 -9.68 -16.78 7.55
N GLY A 147 -10.08 -15.55 7.85
CA GLY A 147 -11.09 -14.81 7.09
C GLY A 147 -12.53 -15.30 7.28
N ALA A 148 -12.77 -16.28 8.14
CA ALA A 148 -14.11 -16.83 8.37
C ALA A 148 -15.04 -15.83 9.05
N LYS A 149 -16.30 -15.77 8.61
CA LYS A 149 -17.34 -14.93 9.18
C LYS A 149 -17.76 -15.44 10.56
N MET A 150 -17.83 -14.56 11.54
CA MET A 150 -18.18 -14.84 12.94
C MET A 150 -19.18 -13.82 13.46
N PRO A 151 -19.99 -14.14 14.49
CA PRO A 151 -20.76 -13.14 15.22
C PRO A 151 -19.84 -12.13 15.94
N ILE A 152 -20.29 -10.88 16.13
CA ILE A 152 -19.55 -9.94 16.97
C ILE A 152 -19.64 -10.37 18.45
N GLY A 153 -18.50 -10.36 19.15
CA GLY A 153 -18.39 -10.80 20.55
C GLY A 153 -17.90 -12.23 20.75
N THR A 154 -17.82 -13.06 19.70
CA THR A 154 -17.21 -14.40 19.82
C THR A 154 -15.70 -14.30 19.86
N ARG A 155 -15.13 -14.72 20.98
CA ARG A 155 -13.68 -14.80 21.23
C ARG A 155 -13.01 -16.00 20.55
N PHE A 156 -13.81 -16.93 20.05
CA PHE A 156 -13.35 -18.22 19.51
C PHE A 156 -13.88 -18.41 18.08
N CYS A 157 -12.98 -18.71 17.16
CA CYS A 157 -13.35 -19.07 15.79
C CYS A 157 -13.52 -20.59 15.67
N THR A 158 -14.74 -21.07 15.40
CA THR A 158 -15.02 -22.51 15.25
C THR A 158 -14.49 -23.10 13.95
N ASN A 159 -13.99 -22.27 13.02
CA ASN A 159 -13.46 -22.72 11.74
C ASN A 159 -11.94 -22.95 11.75
N CYS A 160 -11.22 -22.27 12.65
CA CYS A 160 -9.77 -22.43 12.79
C CYS A 160 -9.33 -22.61 14.26
N GLU A 161 -10.28 -22.80 15.17
CA GLU A 161 -10.13 -23.15 16.60
C GLU A 161 -9.20 -22.26 17.44
N LEU A 162 -9.02 -20.99 17.05
CA LEU A 162 -8.12 -20.04 17.72
C LEU A 162 -8.88 -18.97 18.52
N ILE A 163 -8.33 -18.62 19.70
CA ILE A 163 -8.82 -17.53 20.57
C ILE A 163 -8.11 -16.22 20.19
N HIS A 164 -8.88 -15.17 19.88
CA HIS A 164 -8.33 -13.81 19.65
C HIS A 164 -8.78 -12.84 20.74
N LYS A 165 -7.83 -12.02 21.22
CA LYS A 165 -8.03 -10.99 22.26
C LYS A 165 -8.54 -9.71 21.58
N LEU A 166 -9.82 -9.40 21.74
CA LEU A 166 -10.39 -8.11 21.34
C LEU A 166 -9.80 -7.02 22.23
N LEU A 167 -9.04 -6.08 21.67
CA LEU A 167 -8.66 -4.83 22.35
C LEU A 167 -9.89 -3.92 22.36
N GLN A 168 -10.31 -3.55 23.58
CA GLN A 168 -11.46 -2.67 23.85
C GLN A 168 -11.19 -1.25 23.39
#